data_AF-A3QN11-F1
#
_entry.id   AF-A3QN11-F1
#
_cell.length_a   1.000
_cell.length_b   1.000
_cell.length_c   1.000
_cell.angle_alpha   90.00
_cell.angle_beta   90.00
_cell.angle_gamma   90.00
#
_symmetry.space_group_name_H-M   'P 1'
#
loop_
_entity.id
_entity.type
_entity.pdbx_description
1 polymer ?
#
loop_
_entity_poly.entity_id
_entity_poly.type
_entity_poly.pdbx_seq_one_letter_code
_entity_poly.pdbx_strand_id
1 'polypeptide(L)'
;MEVRIRNVDEKIVREIDRRCDELSNRTGNKWSRNDYLKLLVENDFDRPLMEYKQDKFDQLLNQLIDKFSFVQSHNTKVLEEYIRQNNQIIELLIEQSRGGEV
;
A
#
# COMPACT_ATOMS: atom_id res chain seq x y z
N MET A 1 -30.23 22.43 -2.86
CA MET A 1 -29.58 23.18 -3.97
C MET A 1 -29.78 22.36 -5.23
N GLU A 2 -30.08 22.99 -6.37
CA GLU A 2 -30.32 22.28 -7.65
C GLU A 2 -29.23 22.62 -8.66
N VAL A 3 -28.73 21.61 -9.37
CA VAL A 3 -27.71 21.75 -10.42
C VAL A 3 -28.32 21.31 -11.75
N ARG A 4 -28.16 22.12 -12.79
CA ARG A 4 -28.57 21.79 -14.16
C ARG A 4 -27.36 21.71 -15.07
N ILE A 5 -27.11 20.52 -15.62
CA ILE A 5 -26.04 20.30 -16.58
C ILE A 5 -26.61 20.49 -18.00
N ARG A 6 -25.93 21.28 -18.83
CA ARG A 6 -26.34 21.57 -20.22
C ARG A 6 -25.21 21.21 -21.19
N ASN A 7 -25.56 21.05 -22.46
CA ASN A 7 -24.61 20.77 -23.55
C ASN A 7 -23.76 19.50 -23.32
N VAL A 8 -24.38 18.45 -22.78
CA VAL A 8 -23.73 17.14 -22.63
C VAL A 8 -23.81 16.41 -23.98
N ASP A 9 -22.71 15.79 -24.40
CA ASP A 9 -22.67 14.96 -25.59
C ASP A 9 -23.69 13.81 -25.48
N GLU A 10 -24.50 13.62 -26.52
CA GLU A 10 -25.54 12.60 -26.55
C GLU A 10 -24.99 11.18 -26.33
N LYS A 11 -23.76 10.89 -26.76
CA LYS A 11 -23.10 9.60 -26.52
C LYS A 11 -22.91 9.35 -25.03
N ILE A 12 -22.57 10.39 -24.27
CA ILE A 12 -22.39 10.30 -22.81
C ILE A 12 -23.74 10.08 -22.12
N VAL A 13 -24.79 10.77 -22.57
CA VAL A 13 -26.16 10.56 -22.06
C VAL A 13 -26.62 9.12 -22.29
N ARG A 14 -26.36 8.55 -23.48
CA ARG A 14 -26.71 7.16 -23.81
C ARG A 14 -25.95 6.15 -22.96
N GLU A 15 -24.68 6.39 -22.68
CA GLU A 15 -23.91 5.51 -21.78
C GLU A 15 -24.44 5.60 -20.34
N ILE A 16 -24.78 6.80 -19.85
CA ILE A 16 -25.43 6.97 -18.54
C ILE A 16 -26.72 6.15 -18.46
N ASP A 17 -27.56 6.20 -19.50
CA ASP A 17 -28.80 5.43 -19.57
C ASP A 17 -28.56 3.94 -19.48
N ARG A 18 -27.63 3.44 -20.30
CA ARG A 18 -27.26 2.03 -20.30
C ARG A 18 -26.78 1.58 -18.91
N ARG A 19 -25.98 2.40 -18.22
CA ARG A 19 -25.52 2.10 -16.85
C ARG A 19 -26.65 2.11 -15.83
N CYS A 20 -27.63 3.01 -15.97
CA CYS A 20 -28.84 3.00 -15.13
C CYS A 20 -29.64 1.71 -15.34
N ASP A 21 -29.77 1.25 -16.58
CA ASP A 21 -30.46 -0.02 -16.89
C ASP A 21 -29.69 -1.22 -16.30
N GLU A 22 -28.37 -1.27 -16.48
CA GLU A 22 -27.51 -2.31 -15.90
C GLU A 22 -27.61 -2.36 -14.36
N LEU A 23 -27.59 -1.20 -13.69
CA LEU A 23 -27.75 -1.11 -12.24
C LEU A 23 -29.15 -1.50 -11.77
N SER A 24 -30.17 -1.12 -12.53
CA SER A 24 -31.56 -1.49 -12.22
C SER A 24 -31.77 -2.99 -12.29
N ASN A 25 -31.22 -3.62 -13.32
CA ASN A 25 -31.28 -5.07 -13.48
C ASN A 25 -30.53 -5.82 -12.38
N ARG A 26 -29.42 -5.27 -11.87
CA ARG A 26 -28.60 -5.93 -10.84
C ARG A 26 -29.12 -5.73 -9.42
N THR A 27 -29.65 -4.55 -9.11
CA THR A 27 -30.08 -4.19 -7.75
C THR A 27 -31.56 -4.44 -7.50
N GLY A 28 -32.34 -4.71 -8.56
CA GLY A 28 -33.80 -4.89 -8.48
C GLY A 28 -34.59 -3.59 -8.25
N ASN A 29 -33.90 -2.45 -8.14
CA ASN A 29 -34.50 -1.14 -7.94
C ASN A 29 -34.40 -0.32 -9.21
N LYS A 30 -35.40 0.51 -9.52
CA LYS A 30 -35.34 1.40 -10.69
C LYS A 30 -34.37 2.56 -10.43
N TRP A 31 -33.29 2.63 -11.20
CA TRP A 31 -32.35 3.74 -11.16
C TRP A 31 -32.73 4.82 -12.17
N SER A 32 -32.86 6.07 -11.72
CA SER A 32 -32.96 7.21 -12.62
C SER A 32 -31.58 7.78 -12.94
N ARG A 33 -31.45 8.50 -14.06
CA ARG A 33 -30.23 9.27 -14.40
C ARG A 33 -29.78 10.16 -13.24
N ASN A 34 -30.72 10.76 -12.52
CA ASN A 34 -30.44 11.63 -11.40
C ASN A 34 -29.83 10.85 -10.22
N ASP A 35 -30.36 9.67 -9.91
CA ASP A 35 -29.84 8.84 -8.82
C ASP A 35 -28.43 8.32 -9.16
N TYR A 36 -28.21 7.95 -10.43
CA TYR A 36 -26.88 7.58 -10.91
C TYR A 36 -25.89 8.74 -10.86
N LEU A 37 -26.29 9.95 -11.27
CA LEU A 37 -25.43 11.13 -11.22
C LEU A 37 -25.12 11.55 -9.78
N LYS A 38 -26.07 11.44 -8.84
CA LYS A 38 -25.82 11.66 -7.41
C LYS A 38 -24.77 10.69 -6.88
N LEU A 39 -24.91 9.40 -7.20
CA LEU A 39 -23.95 8.37 -6.81
C LEU A 39 -22.55 8.69 -7.34
N LEU A 40 -22.43 9.10 -8.60
CA LEU A 40 -21.14 9.47 -9.20
C LEU A 40 -20.54 10.68 -8.49
N VAL A 41 -21.32 11.72 -8.25
CA VAL A 41 -20.86 12.93 -7.55
C VAL A 41 -20.40 12.59 -6.12
N GLU A 42 -21.18 11.82 -5.37
CA GLU A 42 -20.82 11.37 -4.01
C GLU A 42 -19.55 10.51 -4.00
N ASN A 43 -19.41 9.56 -4.92
CA ASN A 43 -18.20 8.73 -5.01
C ASN A 43 -16.96 9.52 -5.45
N ASP A 44 -17.10 10.52 -6.32
CA ASP A 44 -15.97 11.32 -6.81
C ASP A 44 -15.49 12.31 -5.74
N PHE A 45 -16.34 12.75 -4.81
CA PHE A 45 -15.92 13.54 -3.65
C PHE A 45 -15.03 12.75 -2.67
N ASP A 46 -15.22 11.43 -2.57
CA ASP A 46 -14.39 10.58 -1.71
C ASP A 46 -13.05 10.19 -2.35
N ARG A 47 -12.90 10.33 -3.66
CA ARG A 47 -11.70 9.89 -4.41
C ARG A 47 -10.43 10.65 -4.04
N PRO A 48 -10.39 12.01 -4.04
CA PRO A 48 -9.20 12.74 -3.63
C PRO A 48 -8.82 12.47 -2.17
N LEU A 49 -9.83 12.22 -1.32
CA LEU A 49 -9.61 11.90 0.09
C LEU A 49 -9.08 10.48 0.28
N MET A 50 -9.53 9.51 -0.52
CA MET A 50 -8.98 8.17 -0.57
C MET A 50 -7.56 8.16 -1.13
N GLU A 51 -7.31 8.85 -2.24
CA GLU A 51 -5.96 9.00 -2.82
C GLU A 51 -5.00 9.63 -1.80
N TYR A 52 -5.40 10.71 -1.11
CA TYR A 52 -4.60 11.31 -0.06
C TYR A 52 -4.31 10.37 1.12
N LYS A 53 -5.32 9.58 1.55
CA LYS A 53 -5.14 8.58 2.62
C LYS A 53 -4.24 7.43 2.19
N GLN A 54 -4.37 6.99 0.94
CA GLN A 54 -3.55 5.94 0.35
C GLN A 54 -2.09 6.39 0.25
N ASP A 55 -1.83 7.59 -0.28
CA ASP A 55 -0.48 8.17 -0.34
C ASP A 55 0.17 8.27 1.05
N LYS A 56 -0.60 8.67 2.07
CA LYS A 56 -0.10 8.74 3.45
C LYS A 56 0.19 7.35 4.03
N PHE A 57 -0.63 6.37 3.72
CA PHE A 57 -0.42 4.99 4.14
C PHE A 57 0.81 4.39 3.46
N ASP A 58 0.97 4.60 2.14
CA ASP A 58 2.13 4.14 1.37
C ASP A 58 3.42 4.82 1.83
N GLN A 59 3.39 6.11 2.18
CA GLN A 59 4.52 6.81 2.82
C GLN A 59 4.91 6.15 4.15
N LEU A 60 3.95 5.82 5.01
CA LEU A 60 4.20 5.17 6.30
C LEU A 60 4.73 3.74 6.12
N LEU A 61 4.20 2.99 5.15
CA LEU A 61 4.69 1.66 4.80
C LEU A 61 6.14 1.70 4.32
N ASN A 62 6.47 2.61 3.40
CA ASN A 62 7.84 2.77 2.92
C ASN A 62 8.80 3.13 4.07
N GLN A 63 8.40 4.04 4.97
CA GLN A 63 9.20 4.37 6.15
C GLN A 63 9.39 3.17 7.10
N LEU A 64 8.38 2.32 7.26
CA LEU A 64 8.48 1.10 8.05
C LEU A 64 9.43 0.08 7.42
N ILE A 65 9.34 -0.11 6.11
CA ILE A 65 10.21 -1.01 5.33
C ILE A 65 11.67 -0.54 5.41
N ASP A 66 11.93 0.76 5.27
CA ASP A 66 13.27 1.33 5.37
C ASP A 66 13.87 1.11 6.75
N LYS A 67 13.11 1.38 7.82
CA LYS A 67 13.56 1.13 9.20
C LYS A 67 13.83 -0.34 9.45
N PHE A 68 12.95 -1.23 9.00
CA PHE A 68 13.14 -2.66 9.17
C PHE A 68 14.38 -3.15 8.43
N SER A 69 14.58 -2.70 7.19
CA SER A 69 15.75 -3.01 6.38
C SER A 69 17.06 -2.52 7.02
N PHE A 70 17.04 -1.30 7.57
CA PHE A 70 18.17 -0.75 8.31
C PHE A 70 18.51 -1.57 9.56
N VAL A 71 17.51 -1.87 10.39
CA VAL A 71 17.71 -2.66 11.62
C VAL A 71 18.20 -4.06 11.29
N GLN A 72 17.64 -4.72 10.27
CA GLN A 72 18.12 -6.03 9.83
C GLN A 72 19.57 -5.98 9.36
N SER A 73 19.93 -5.02 8.50
CA SER A 73 21.30 -4.86 8.04
C SER A 73 22.28 -4.60 9.19
N HIS A 74 21.88 -3.78 10.17
CA HIS A 74 22.68 -3.52 11.36
C HIS A 74 22.87 -4.79 12.19
N ASN A 75 21.79 -5.54 12.46
CA ASN A 75 21.85 -6.78 13.22
C ASN A 75 22.69 -7.85 12.53
N THR A 76 22.58 -7.99 11.21
CA THR A 76 23.41 -8.91 10.43
C THR A 76 24.89 -8.57 10.59
N LYS A 77 25.27 -7.29 10.47
CA LYS A 77 26.66 -6.86 10.69
C LYS A 77 27.13 -7.20 12.09
N VAL A 78 26.36 -6.85 13.11
CA VAL A 78 26.72 -7.14 14.52
C VAL A 78 26.92 -8.65 14.74
N LEU A 79 26.05 -9.49 14.17
CA LEU A 79 26.18 -10.94 14.25
C LEU A 79 27.42 -11.46 13.52
N GLU A 80 27.73 -10.94 12.33
CA GLU A 80 28.96 -11.27 11.60
C GLU A 80 30.21 -10.92 12.40
N GLU A 81 30.22 -9.76 13.06
CA GLU A 81 31.33 -9.36 13.92
C GLU A 81 31.47 -10.26 15.14
N TYR A 82 30.34 -10.62 15.78
CA TYR A 82 30.32 -11.54 16.90
C TYR A 82 30.87 -12.93 16.52
N ILE A 83 30.45 -13.47 15.37
CA ILE A 83 30.96 -14.74 14.84
C ILE A 83 32.46 -14.66 14.59
N ARG A 84 32.93 -13.56 13.96
CA ARG A 84 34.36 -13.34 13.71
C ARG A 84 35.17 -13.32 15.00
N GLN A 85 34.72 -12.58 16.01
CA GLN A 85 35.40 -12.51 17.31
C GLN A 85 35.44 -13.87 18.01
N ASN A 86 34.34 -14.62 17.98
CA ASN A 86 34.30 -15.96 18.56
C ASN A 86 35.24 -16.93 17.85
N ASN A 87 35.32 -16.89 16.52
CA ASN A 87 36.26 -17.72 15.77
C ASN A 87 37.72 -17.41 16.16
N GLN A 88 38.07 -16.13 16.31
CA GLN A 88 39.40 -15.72 16.78
C GLN A 88 39.71 -16.24 18.19
N ILE A 89 38.74 -16.17 19.11
CA ILE A 89 38.91 -16.70 20.47
C ILE A 89 39.12 -18.22 20.42
N ILE A 90 38.34 -18.94 19.62
CA ILE A 90 38.47 -20.39 19.45
C ILE A 90 39.85 -20.74 18.89
N GLU A 91 40.34 -20.01 17.88
CA GLU A 91 41.67 -20.18 17.33
C GLU A 91 42.76 -20.00 18.40
N LEU A 92 42.71 -18.93 19.19
CA LEU A 92 43.65 -18.68 20.28
C LEU A 92 43.63 -19.80 21.35
N LEU A 93 42.44 -20.32 21.69
CA LEU A 93 42.30 -21.44 22.64
C LEU A 93 42.87 -22.75 22.07
N ILE A 94 42.71 -22.99 20.76
CA ILE A 94 43.32 -24.13 20.07
C ILE A 94 44.85 -24.00 20.05
N GLU A 95 45.39 -22.81 19.79
CA GLU A 95 46.84 -22.56 19.82
C GLU A 95 47.43 -22.76 21.22
N GLN A 96 46.77 -22.27 22.26
CA GLN A 96 47.20 -22.47 23.65
C GLN A 96 47.18 -23.94 24.07
N SER A 97 46.16 -24.70 23.66
CA SER A 97 46.09 -26.13 23.99
C SER A 97 47.20 -26.95 23.29
N ARG A 98 47.63 -26.55 22.10
CA ARG A 98 48.77 -27.16 21.39
C ARG A 98 50.14 -26.78 21.97
N GLY A 99 50.27 -25.58 22.53
CA GLY A 99 51.52 -25.10 23.16
C GLY A 99 51.82 -25.71 24.54
N GLY A 100 50.86 -26.41 25.15
CA GLY A 100 51.00 -27.04 26.47
C GLY A 100 51.48 -28.50 26.47
N GLU A 101 51.77 -29.09 25.30
CA GLU A 101 52.22 -30.49 25.16
C GLU A 101 53.76 -30.66 25.06
N VAL A 102 54.56 -29.70 25.54
CA VAL A 102 56.04 -29.79 25.57
C VAL A 102 56.58 -29.88 26.99
#